data_AF-A0A6B0UI24-F1
#
_entry.id   AF-A0A6B0UI24-F1
#
_cell.length_a   1.000
_cell.length_b   1.000
_cell.length_c   1.000
_cell.angle_alpha   90.00
_cell.angle_beta   90.00
_cell.angle_gamma   90.00
#
_symmetry.space_group_name_H-M   'P 1'
#
loop_
_entity.id
_entity.type
_entity.pdbx_description
1 polymer ?
#
loop_
_entity_poly.entity_id
_entity_poly.type
_entity_poly.pdbx_seq_one_letter_code
_entity_poly.pdbx_strand_id
1 'polypeptide(L)'
;SRQASVSFLKNSILLQPLEIRRTAALLCIIHKSRYFNPNVIAPLLEPPNRTFRRLTNSRSYKRIFGHASAFNNSSLPRAIMHWNSLPDHITALQHSE
;
A
#
# COMPACT_ATOMS: atom_id res chain seq x y z
N SER A 1 38.06 13.44 5.61
CA SER A 1 36.79 12.93 6.15
C SER A 1 36.10 12.10 5.07
N ARG A 2 36.01 10.77 5.21
CA ARG A 2 35.38 9.89 4.20
C ARG A 2 33.99 9.47 4.69
N GLN A 3 33.11 10.45 4.89
CA GLN A 3 31.70 10.20 5.19
C GLN A 3 30.96 10.02 3.86
N ALA A 4 30.94 8.79 3.35
CA ALA A 4 30.02 8.45 2.27
C ALA A 4 28.59 8.54 2.82
N SER A 5 27.71 9.31 2.17
CA SER A 5 26.31 9.40 2.57
C SER A 5 25.68 8.00 2.55
N VAL A 6 24.84 7.69 3.55
CA VAL A 6 24.08 6.43 3.62
C VAL A 6 23.27 6.21 2.34
N SER A 7 22.78 7.27 1.71
CA SER A 7 22.08 7.21 0.42
C SER A 7 23.01 6.77 -0.72
N PHE A 8 24.25 7.27 -0.74
CA PHE A 8 25.26 6.87 -1.71
C PHE A 8 25.61 5.39 -1.56
N LEU A 9 25.81 4.91 -0.33
CA LEU A 9 26.08 3.49 -0.05
C LEU A 9 24.91 2.58 -0.43
N LYS A 10 23.66 3.01 -0.20
CA LYS A 10 22.46 2.27 -0.62
C LYS A 10 22.35 2.21 -2.15
N ASN A 11 22.69 3.29 -2.83
CA ASN A 11 22.69 3.32 -4.29
C ASN A 11 23.80 2.45 -4.89
N SER A 12 25.00 2.40 -4.27
CA SER A 12 26.11 1.57 -4.75
C SER A 12 25.84 0.08 -4.66
N ILE A 13 24.91 -0.35 -3.80
CA ILE A 13 24.46 -1.75 -3.70
C ILE A 13 23.13 -1.99 -4.46
N LEU A 14 22.74 -1.09 -5.36
CA LEU A 14 21.51 -1.17 -6.16
C LEU A 14 20.22 -1.34 -5.33
N LEU A 15 20.23 -0.86 -4.08
CA LEU A 15 19.06 -0.94 -3.22
C LEU A 15 17.99 0.02 -3.72
N GLN A 16 16.76 -0.48 -3.85
CA GLN A 16 15.63 0.36 -4.23
C GLN A 16 15.48 1.55 -3.26
N PRO A 17 15.14 2.75 -3.77
CA PRO A 17 14.86 3.92 -2.96
C PRO A 17 13.94 3.62 -1.77
N LEU A 18 14.18 4.30 -0.64
CA LEU A 18 13.42 4.07 0.60
C LEU A 18 11.91 4.22 0.37
N GLU A 19 11.49 5.21 -0.43
CA GLU A 19 10.07 5.43 -0.71
C GLU A 19 9.44 4.23 -1.42
N ILE A 20 10.12 3.66 -2.43
CA ILE A 20 9.63 2.47 -3.15
C ILE A 20 9.43 1.31 -2.18
N ARG A 21 10.40 1.07 -1.29
CA ARG A 21 10.31 -0.01 -0.30
C ARG A 21 9.19 0.22 0.71
N ARG A 22 8.96 1.48 1.12
CA ARG A 22 7.82 1.83 2.00
C ARG A 22 6.49 1.60 1.30
N THR A 23 6.32 2.03 0.06
CA THR A 23 5.11 1.79 -0.73
C THR A 23 4.85 0.30 -0.92
N ALA A 24 5.89 -0.48 -1.24
CA ALA A 24 5.78 -1.94 -1.37
C ALA A 24 5.33 -2.59 -0.04
N ALA A 25 5.93 -2.20 1.09
CA ALA A 25 5.53 -2.71 2.40
C ALA A 25 4.05 -2.41 2.73
N LEU A 26 3.58 -1.19 2.41
CA LEU A 26 2.18 -0.80 2.60
C LEU A 26 1.22 -1.64 1.74
N LEU A 27 1.56 -1.85 0.47
CA LEU A 27 0.77 -2.71 -0.43
C LEU A 27 0.75 -4.16 0.05
N CYS A 28 1.87 -4.68 0.54
CA CYS A 28 1.97 -6.03 1.11
C CYS A 28 1.05 -6.24 2.32
N ILE A 29 0.83 -5.21 3.15
CA ILE A 29 -0.10 -5.31 4.29
C ILE A 29 -1.52 -5.61 3.79
N ILE A 30 -1.99 -4.84 2.81
CA ILE A 30 -3.34 -5.04 2.22
C ILE A 30 -3.40 -6.39 1.49
N HIS A 31 -2.39 -6.72 0.69
CA HIS A 31 -2.34 -7.98 -0.04
C HIS A 31 -2.39 -9.20 0.89
N LYS A 32 -1.54 -9.22 1.93
CA LYS A 32 -1.50 -10.31 2.92
C LYS A 32 -2.82 -10.40 3.68
N SER A 33 -3.40 -9.26 4.05
CA SER A 33 -4.73 -9.27 4.67
C SER A 33 -5.80 -9.80 3.72
N ARG A 34 -5.74 -9.53 2.43
CA ARG A 34 -6.76 -9.99 1.48
C ARG A 34 -6.66 -11.50 1.21
N TYR A 35 -5.46 -12.00 0.98
CA TYR A 35 -5.27 -13.35 0.41
C TYR A 35 -4.70 -14.39 1.37
N PHE A 36 -4.00 -13.97 2.43
CA PHE A 36 -3.30 -14.91 3.30
C PHE A 36 -3.93 -14.99 4.69
N ASN A 37 -4.16 -13.84 5.34
CA ASN A 37 -4.75 -13.80 6.68
C ASN A 37 -5.77 -12.64 6.80
N PRO A 38 -7.06 -12.90 6.53
CA PRO A 38 -8.10 -11.87 6.59
C PRO A 38 -8.20 -11.19 7.95
N ASN A 39 -7.90 -11.88 9.04
CA ASN A 39 -8.13 -11.36 10.39
C ASN A 39 -7.19 -10.23 10.80
N VAL A 40 -6.10 -9.97 10.07
CA VAL A 40 -5.09 -8.97 10.46
C VAL A 40 -5.64 -7.56 10.45
N ILE A 41 -6.37 -7.17 9.40
CA ILE A 41 -6.99 -5.84 9.31
C ILE A 41 -8.37 -5.84 8.64
N ALA A 42 -8.95 -6.99 8.26
CA ALA A 42 -10.29 -7.02 7.66
C ALA A 42 -11.37 -6.27 8.47
N PRO A 43 -11.37 -6.26 9.83
CA PRO A 43 -12.36 -5.48 10.58
C PRO A 43 -12.29 -3.97 10.32
N LEU A 44 -11.14 -3.48 9.85
CA LEU A 44 -10.91 -2.07 9.52
C LEU A 44 -11.14 -1.75 8.04
N LEU A 45 -11.37 -2.76 7.20
CA LEU A 45 -11.44 -2.63 5.75
C LEU A 45 -12.88 -2.81 5.26
N GLU A 46 -13.53 -1.70 4.96
CA GLU A 46 -14.89 -1.69 4.41
C GLU A 46 -14.91 -1.59 2.88
N PRO A 47 -15.95 -2.11 2.21
CA PRO A 47 -16.17 -1.84 0.80
C PRO A 47 -16.47 -0.34 0.56
N PRO A 48 -16.08 0.23 -0.60
CA PRO A 48 -16.32 1.63 -0.91
C PRO A 48 -17.82 1.92 -1.07
N ASN A 49 -18.28 3.05 -0.53
CA ASN A 49 -19.69 3.48 -0.59
C ASN A 49 -20.20 3.67 -2.02
N ARG A 50 -19.32 4.04 -2.96
CA ARG A 50 -19.60 4.20 -4.39
C ARG A 50 -18.39 3.74 -5.18
N THR A 51 -18.61 2.90 -6.19
CA THR A 51 -17.58 2.48 -7.13
C THR A 51 -17.74 3.24 -8.44
N PHE A 52 -16.69 3.92 -8.86
CA PHE A 52 -16.61 4.48 -10.21
C PHE A 52 -15.61 3.64 -10.98
N ARG A 53 -16.10 2.83 -11.92
CA ARG A 53 -15.28 1.85 -12.66
C ARG A 53 -14.02 2.45 -13.30
N ARG A 54 -14.04 3.75 -13.64
CA ARG A 54 -12.90 4.47 -14.22
C ARG A 54 -11.87 4.98 -13.20
N LEU A 55 -12.24 5.05 -11.92
CA LEU A 55 -11.44 5.69 -10.87
C LEU A 55 -11.04 4.73 -9.74
N THR A 56 -11.65 3.54 -9.69
CA THR A 56 -11.44 2.57 -8.61
C THR A 56 -11.36 1.17 -9.19
N ASN A 57 -10.36 0.40 -8.76
CA ASN A 57 -10.29 -1.02 -9.08
C ASN A 57 -11.39 -1.82 -8.37
N SER A 58 -11.69 -3.02 -8.88
CA SER A 58 -12.75 -3.91 -8.39
C SER A 58 -12.50 -4.44 -6.97
N ARG A 59 -11.27 -4.33 -6.45
CA ARG A 59 -10.87 -4.78 -5.11
C ARG A 59 -10.53 -3.59 -4.20
N SER A 60 -11.09 -2.42 -4.49
CA SER A 60 -10.85 -1.21 -3.71
C SER A 60 -11.53 -1.27 -2.35
N TYR A 61 -10.96 -0.54 -1.39
CA TYR A 61 -11.54 -0.34 -0.06
C TYR A 61 -12.04 1.09 0.11
N LYS A 62 -12.96 1.28 1.05
CA LYS A 62 -13.37 2.61 1.50
C LYS A 62 -12.15 3.36 2.04
N ARG A 63 -11.97 4.60 1.58
CA ARG A 63 -10.92 5.46 2.14
C ARG A 63 -11.25 5.78 3.60
N ILE A 64 -10.24 5.65 4.44
CA ILE A 64 -10.28 6.08 5.84
C ILE A 64 -9.48 7.37 5.92
N PHE A 65 -10.08 8.40 6.52
CA PHE A 65 -9.43 9.69 6.73
C PHE A 65 -9.88 10.24 8.08
N GLY A 66 -9.04 11.07 8.68
CA GLY A 66 -9.30 11.78 9.91
C GLY A 66 -8.91 13.25 9.78
N HIS A 67 -9.22 14.04 10.80
CA HIS A 67 -8.88 15.47 10.81
C HIS A 67 -7.36 15.70 10.91
N ALA A 68 -6.64 14.82 11.60
CA ALA A 68 -5.20 14.97 11.81
C ALA A 68 -4.40 14.54 10.57
N SER A 69 -3.47 15.40 10.14
CA SER A 69 -2.51 15.08 9.08
C SER A 69 -1.65 13.86 9.43
N ALA A 70 -1.28 13.72 10.70
CA ALA A 70 -0.54 12.56 11.20
C ALA A 70 -1.30 11.25 10.99
N PHE A 71 -2.62 11.26 11.20
CA PHE A 71 -3.46 10.09 10.94
C PHE A 71 -3.52 9.78 9.45
N ASN A 72 -3.78 10.78 8.59
CA ASN A 72 -3.85 10.58 7.14
C ASN A 72 -2.52 10.12 6.52
N ASN A 73 -1.39 10.46 7.16
CA ASN A 73 -0.05 10.02 6.78
C ASN A 73 0.39 8.70 7.44
N SER A 74 -0.44 8.12 8.32
CA SER A 74 -0.17 6.84 8.96
C SER A 74 -0.31 5.68 7.97
N SER A 75 0.12 4.48 8.40
CA SER A 75 0.27 3.33 7.53
C SER A 75 -1.03 2.89 6.86
N LEU A 76 -2.13 2.78 7.59
CA LEU A 76 -3.37 2.21 7.04
C LEU A 76 -4.05 3.11 6.00
N PRO A 77 -4.30 4.40 6.24
CA PRO A 77 -4.84 5.31 5.22
C PRO A 77 -3.98 5.37 3.96
N ARG A 78 -2.65 5.42 4.12
CA ARG A 78 -1.71 5.40 2.98
C ARG A 78 -1.76 4.07 2.23
N ALA A 79 -1.83 2.94 2.93
CA ALA A 79 -1.90 1.63 2.31
C ALA A 79 -3.17 1.48 1.46
N ILE A 80 -4.33 1.89 1.99
CA ILE A 80 -5.61 1.90 1.25
C ILE A 80 -5.50 2.81 0.03
N MET A 81 -4.93 4.01 0.18
CA MET A 81 -4.73 4.92 -0.94
C MET A 81 -3.88 4.28 -2.04
N HIS A 82 -2.71 3.74 -1.72
CA HIS A 82 -1.83 3.10 -2.70
C HIS A 82 -2.51 1.88 -3.36
N TRP A 83 -3.23 1.07 -2.59
CA TRP A 83 -3.94 -0.10 -3.11
C TRP A 83 -5.06 0.28 -4.09
N ASN A 84 -5.88 1.27 -3.76
CA ASN A 84 -6.99 1.71 -4.62
C ASN A 84 -6.49 2.36 -5.92
N SER A 85 -5.25 2.86 -5.94
CA SER A 85 -4.61 3.41 -7.14
C SER A 85 -4.10 2.34 -8.11
N LEU A 86 -4.02 1.07 -7.68
CA LEU A 86 -3.54 0.00 -8.53
C LEU A 86 -4.58 -0.35 -9.62
N PRO A 87 -4.13 -0.69 -10.84
CA PRO A 87 -5.00 -1.27 -11.86
C PRO A 87 -5.63 -2.59 -11.43
N ASP A 88 -6.80 -2.90 -12.00
CA ASP A 88 -7.52 -4.15 -11.77
C ASP A 88 -6.62 -5.37 -11.95
N HIS A 89 -5.88 -5.44 -13.06
CA HIS A 89 -5.03 -6.60 -13.36
C HIS A 89 -3.97 -6.86 -12.29
N ILE A 90 -3.46 -5.84 -11.58
CA ILE A 90 -2.48 -6.04 -10.50
C ILE A 90 -3.18 -6.54 -9.25
N THR A 91 -4.29 -5.89 -8.86
CA THR A 91 -5.05 -6.33 -7.69
C THR A 91 -5.66 -7.71 -7.89
N ALA A 92 -5.92 -8.09 -9.15
CA ALA A 92 -6.52 -9.35 -9.58
C ALA A 92 -5.58 -10.55 -9.45
N LEU A 93 -4.25 -10.33 -9.49
CA LEU A 93 -3.24 -11.37 -9.43
C LEU A 93 -3.40 -12.18 -8.15
N GLN A 94 -3.93 -13.38 -8.30
CA GLN A 94 -3.87 -14.43 -7.30
C GLN A 94 -2.84 -15.42 -7.83
N HIS A 95 -1.74 -15.62 -7.09
CA HIS A 95 -0.91 -16.78 -7.36
C HIS A 95 -1.77 -18.00 -7.02
N SER A 96 -2.17 -18.73 -8.05
CA SER A 96 -2.59 -20.12 -7.93
C SER A 96 -1.36 -20.89 -7.43
N GLU A 97 -1.36 -21.19 -6.14
CA GLU A 97 -0.55 -22.30 -5.59
C GLU A 97 -1.14 -23.64 -6.07
#